data_AF-X0UE16-F1
#
_entry.id   AF-X0UE16-F1
#
_cell.length_a   1.000
_cell.length_b   1.000
_cell.length_c   1.000
_cell.angle_alpha   90.00
_cell.angle_beta   90.00
_cell.angle_gamma   90.00
#
_symmetry.space_group_name_H-M   'P 1'
#
loop_
_entity.id
_entity.type
_entity.pdbx_description
1 polymer ?
#
loop_
_entity_poly.entity_id
_entity_poly.type
_entity_poly.pdbx_seq_one_letter_code
_entity_poly.pdbx_strand_id
1 'polypeptide(L)' 'MEEASLDEAYLDLTRCRPLYSSFSRITLEIKQKVEKELGITVSAGMGPNKILAKLATSQAKPGGLVEIGPGGEE' A
#
# COMPACT_ATOMS: atom_id res chain seq x y z
N MET A 1 -3.27 -2.02 -11.93
CA MET A 1 -1.90 -1.88 -11.41
C MET A 1 -1.15 -0.99 -12.37
N GLU A 2 -0.28 -0.13 -11.86
CA GLU A 2 0.57 0.75 -12.64
C GLU A 2 1.99 0.68 -12.05
N GLU A 3 2.98 0.36 -12.89
CA GLU A 3 4.40 0.34 -12.52
C GLU A 3 4.94 1.78 -12.62
N ALA A 4 5.51 2.30 -11.54
CA ALA A 4 6.03 3.66 -11.47
C ALA A 4 7.57 3.71 -11.56
N SER A 5 8.23 2.70 -10.99
CA SER A 5 9.67 2.46 -11.09
C SER A 5 9.96 0.96 -10.92
N LEU A 6 11.24 0.57 -10.89
CA LEU A 6 11.64 -0.81 -10.63
C LEU A 6 11.16 -1.33 -9.26
N ASP A 7 11.07 -0.45 -8.27
CA ASP A 7 10.74 -0.76 -6.87
C ASP A 7 9.40 -0.16 -6.40
N GLU A 8 8.68 0.55 -7.27
CA GLU A 8 7.41 1.19 -6.92
C GLU A 8 6.29 0.84 -7.92
N ALA A 9 5.12 0.49 -7.38
CA ALA A 9 3.90 0.28 -8.15
C ALA A 9 2.67 0.80 -7.38
N TYR A 10 1.65 1.22 -8.12
CA TYR A 10 0.36 1.64 -7.59
C TYR A 10 -0.73 0.62 -7.93
N LEU A 11 -1.60 0.35 -6.96
CA LEU A 11 -2.76 -0.53 -7.11
C LEU A 11 -4.03 0.26 -6.79
N ASP A 12 -4.95 0.32 -7.74
CA ASP A 12 -6.31 0.82 -7.49
C ASP A 12 -7.19 -0.35 -7.02
N LEU A 13 -7.58 -0.31 -5.75
CA LEU A 13 -8.43 -1.31 -5.11
C LEU A 13 -9.91 -0.92 -5.10
N THR A 14 -10.31 0.22 -5.67
CA THR A 14 -11.67 0.78 -5.56
C THR A 14 -12.75 -0.24 -5.95
N ARG A 15 -12.51 -1.02 -7.01
CA ARG A 15 -13.43 -2.05 -7.52
C ARG A 15 -13.31 -3.40 -6.81
N CYS A 16 -12.38 -3.55 -5.87
CA CYS A 16 -12.14 -4.78 -5.12
C CYS A 16 -12.89 -4.82 -3.78
N ARG A 17 -13.67 -3.78 -3.44
CA ARG A 17 -14.53 -3.75 -2.23
C ARG A 17 -15.38 -5.01 -2.03
N PRO A 18 -16.01 -5.62 -3.07
CA PRO A 18 -16.78 -6.85 -2.88
C PRO A 18 -15.92 -8.08 -2.56
N LEU A 19 -14.63 -8.05 -2.90
CA LEU A 19 -13.70 -9.17 -2.72
C LEU A 19 -12.97 -9.11 -1.38
N TYR A 20 -12.72 -7.91 -0.85
CA TYR A 20 -11.95 -7.71 0.36
C TYR A 20 -12.72 -6.85 1.37
N SER A 21 -12.92 -7.40 2.56
CA SER A 21 -13.55 -6.72 3.68
C SER A 21 -12.65 -5.65 4.33
N SER A 22 -11.33 -5.72 4.12
CA SER A 22 -10.36 -4.73 4.61
C SER A 22 -9.20 -4.60 3.63
N PHE A 23 -8.98 -3.38 3.13
CA PHE A 23 -7.85 -3.08 2.26
C PHE A 23 -6.52 -3.04 3.01
N SER A 24 -6.50 -2.63 4.27
CA SER A 24 -5.31 -2.66 5.12
C SER A 24 -4.86 -4.11 5.36
N ARG A 25 -5.81 -5.04 5.53
CA ARG A 25 -5.51 -6.48 5.67
C ARG A 25 -4.89 -7.08 4.42
N ILE A 26 -5.51 -6.91 3.24
CA ILE A 26 -4.94 -7.46 2.00
C ILE A 26 -3.58 -6.82 1.66
N THR A 27 -3.38 -5.54 1.98
CA THR A 27 -2.07 -4.87 1.83
C THR A 27 -1.01 -5.50 2.75
N LEU A 28 -1.36 -5.82 3.99
CA LEU A 28 -0.46 -6.55 4.90
C LEU A 28 -0.14 -7.95 4.38
N GLU A 29 -1.15 -8.69 3.89
CA GLU A 29 -0.96 -10.01 3.29
C GLU A 29 -0.04 -9.96 2.06
N ILE A 30 -0.17 -8.94 1.21
CA ILE A 30 0.74 -8.71 0.07
C ILE A 30 2.18 -8.48 0.56
N LYS A 31 2.40 -7.61 1.56
CA LYS A 31 3.74 -7.36 2.13
C LYS A 31 4.37 -8.66 2.64
N GLN A 32 3.62 -9.41 3.44
CA GLN A 32 4.10 -10.68 4.01
C GLN A 32 4.39 -11.72 2.92
N LYS A 33 3.59 -11.74 1.85
CA LYS A 33 3.81 -12.63 0.71
C LYS A 33 5.10 -12.27 -0.04
N VAL A 34 5.33 -11.00 -0.30
CA VAL A 34 6.58 -10.50 -0.93
C VAL A 34 7.79 -10.87 -0.09
N GLU A 35 7.73 -10.64 1.22
CA GLU A 35 8.83 -10.97 2.13
C GLU A 35 9.08 -12.49 2.19
N LYS A 36 8.01 -13.30 2.26
CA LYS A 36 8.10 -14.76 2.29
C LYS A 36 8.64 -15.36 0.99
N GLU A 37 8.20 -14.86 -0.16
CA GLU A 37 8.52 -15.46 -1.46
C GLU A 37 9.83 -14.93 -2.05
N LEU A 38 10.17 -13.67 -1.80
CA LEU A 38 11.33 -13.01 -2.39
C LEU A 38 12.44 -12.69 -1.37
N GLY A 39 12.16 -12.75 -0.07
CA GLY A 39 13.11 -12.36 0.98
C GLY A 39 13.34 -10.84 1.05
N ILE A 40 12.42 -10.04 0.51
CA ILE A 40 12.54 -8.58 0.41
C ILE A 40 11.47 -7.93 1.29
N THR A 41 11.88 -7.06 2.21
CA THR A 41 10.98 -6.22 2.98
C THR A 41 10.55 -5.01 2.15
N VAL A 42 9.24 -4.83 1.97
CA VAL A 42 8.66 -3.66 1.26
C VAL A 42 7.89 -2.77 2.23
N SER A 43 7.82 -1.47 1.95
CA SER A 43 6.92 -0.52 2.66
C SER A 43 5.66 -0.29 1.83
N ALA A 44 4.51 -0.06 2.47
CA ALA A 44 3.26 0.19 1.74
C ALA A 44 2.51 1.38 2.32
N GLY A 45 1.92 2.19 1.43
CA GLY A 45 1.07 3.31 1.80
C GLY A 45 -0.28 3.22 1.10
N MET A 46 -1.33 3.59 1.81
CA MET A 46 -2.69 3.68 1.28
C MET A 46 -3.21 5.10 1.42
N GLY A 47 -3.98 5.55 0.43
CA GLY A 47 -4.63 6.85 0.43
C GLY A 47 -5.71 6.93 -0.64
N PRO A 48 -6.56 7.96 -0.64
CA PRO A 48 -7.66 8.11 -1.61
C PRO A 48 -7.16 8.46 -3.02
N ASN A 49 -5.89 8.83 -3.16
CA ASN A 49 -5.24 9.08 -4.44
C ASN A 49 -3.75 8.68 -4.38
N LYS A 50 -3.08 8.68 -5.54
CA LYS A 50 -1.67 8.28 -5.67
C LYS A 50 -0.71 9.16 -4.87
N ILE A 51 -0.98 10.46 -4.77
CA ILE A 51 -0.10 11.42 -4.06
C ILE A 51 -0.09 11.09 -2.57
N LEU A 52 -1.27 10.95 -1.97
CA LEU A 52 -1.40 10.60 -0.54
C LEU A 52 -0.90 9.17 -0.27
N ALA A 53 -1.14 8.21 -1.16
CA ALA A 53 -0.57 6.87 -1.01
C ALA A 53 0.97 6.88 -1.03
N LYS A 54 1.60 7.72 -1.87
CA LYS A 54 3.05 7.89 -1.89
C LYS A 54 3.56 8.56 -0.61
N LEU A 55 2.87 9.59 -0.12
CA LEU A 55 3.20 10.23 1.17
C LEU A 55 3.11 9.22 2.32
N ALA A 56 2.04 8.43 2.38
CA ALA A 56 1.87 7.37 3.36
C ALA A 56 3.02 6.35 3.28
N THR A 57 3.43 5.97 2.07
CA THR A 57 4.55 5.03 1.86
C THR A 57 5.86 5.60 2.39
N SER A 58 6.13 6.89 2.19
CA SER A 58 7.31 7.56 2.75
C SER A 58 7.33 7.54 4.27
N GLN A 59 6.18 7.79 4.92
CA GLN A 59 6.06 7.72 6.39
C GLN A 59 6.16 6.29 6.92
N ALA A 60 5.75 5.31 6.12
CA ALA A 60 5.81 3.90 6.47
C ALA A 60 7.23 3.31 6.40
N LYS A 61 8.20 3.99 5.78
CA LYS A 61 9.56 3.46 5.65
C LYS A 61 10.30 3.50 7.01
N PRO A 62 11.10 2.47 7.36
CA PRO A 62 11.30 1.22 6.63
C PRO A 62 10.30 0.11 7.02
N GLY A 63 9.81 -0.63 6.03
CA GLY A 63 9.07 -1.89 6.21
C GLY A 63 7.65 -1.77 6.78
N GLY A 64 7.17 -0.57 7.07
CA GLY A 64 5.86 -0.33 7.66
C GLY A 64 4.68 -0.30 6.67
N LEU A 65 3.50 -0.06 7.22
CA LEU A 65 2.25 0.16 6.50
C LEU A 65 1.55 1.37 7.13
N VAL A 66 1.22 2.39 6.33
CA VAL A 66 0.46 3.57 6.76
C VAL A 66 -0.74 3.77 5.84
N GLU A 67 -1.88 4.13 6.41
CA GLU A 67 -3.09 4.49 5.68
C GLU A 67 -3.46 5.94 6.02
N ILE A 68 -3.59 6.77 4.99
CA ILE A 68 -4.12 8.13 5.10
C ILE A 68 -5.59 8.06 4.69
N GLY A 69 -6.48 8.14 5.68
CA GLY A 69 -7.93 8.20 5.47
C GLY A 69 -8.41 9.61 5.09
N PRO A 70 -9.66 9.75 4.63
CA PRO A 70 -10.28 11.06 4.41
C PRO A 70 -10.22 11.91 5.69
N GLY A 71 -9.75 13.16 5.58
CA GLY A 71 -9.60 14.07 6.72
C GLY A 71 -8.34 13.86 7.57
N GLY A 72 -7.49 12.87 7.24
CA GLY A 72 -6.16 12.68 7.84
C GLY A 72 -5.05 13.40 7.07
N GLU A 73 -5.39 14.49 6.39
CA GLU A 73 -4.51 15.24 5.47
C GLU A 73 -3.77 16.42 6.17
N GLU A 74 -3.78 16.44 7.51
CA GLU A 74 -3.13 17.48 8.35
C GLU A 74 -1.63 17.22 8.58
#